data_AF-A0A9X7JNU1-F1
#
_entry.id   AF-A0A9X7JNU1-F1
#
_cell.length_a   1.000
_cell.length_b   1.000
_cell.length_c   1.000
_cell.angle_alpha   90.00
_cell.angle_beta   90.00
_cell.angle_gamma   90.00
#
_symmetry.space_group_name_H-M   'P 1'
#
loop_
_entity.id
_entity.type
_entity.pdbx_description
1 polymer ?
#
loop_
_entity_poly.entity_id
_entity_poly.type
_entity_poly.pdbx_seq_one_letter_code
_entity_poly.pdbx_strand_id
1 'polypeptide(L)'
;MRRHTFGRLGLSATLASVVALMGMAPSASAADTPPMTVTADKASASPGDTVTITLKFTNDQTTNTQFVYQSIQPTWNTSQDPALKYAFASCTGDVTRCDVTGKQSGSMNYNVPVLPGASRTVTLKYNIAADSACGPSRRIEFYTYLYYEYQGGQAKKDGVNSIGTDIACKTPAASAKAATAGH
;
A
#
# COMPACT_ATOMS: atom_id res chain seq x y z
N MET A 1 51.74 57.36 22.07
CA MET A 1 50.37 57.04 21.61
C MET A 1 50.45 55.97 20.53
N ARG A 2 50.01 54.73 20.81
CA ARG A 2 50.06 53.59 19.85
C ARG A 2 48.62 53.24 19.46
N ARG A 3 48.24 53.47 18.20
CA ARG A 3 46.91 53.16 17.66
C ARG A 3 46.83 51.68 17.31
N HIS A 4 45.87 50.96 17.88
CA HIS A 4 45.51 49.59 17.52
C HIS A 4 44.43 49.60 16.43
N THR A 5 44.82 49.42 15.17
CA THR A 5 43.92 49.45 13.99
C THR A 5 43.58 48.08 13.40
N PHE A 6 43.68 46.98 14.16
CA PHE A 6 43.48 45.63 13.63
C PHE A 6 42.21 44.89 14.11
N GLY A 7 41.32 45.52 14.87
CA GLY A 7 40.18 44.84 15.51
C GLY A 7 38.90 44.70 14.68
N ARG A 8 38.82 45.20 13.44
CA ARG A 8 37.53 45.35 12.73
C ARG A 8 37.29 44.43 11.52
N LEU A 9 38.27 43.62 11.12
CA LEU A 9 38.14 42.77 9.92
C LEU A 9 37.66 41.33 10.20
N GLY A 10 37.70 40.88 11.46
CA GLY A 10 37.35 39.49 11.81
C GLY A 10 35.85 39.19 11.80
N LEU A 11 34.99 40.19 12.07
CA LEU A 11 33.55 40.00 12.22
C LEU A 11 32.82 39.83 10.88
N SER A 12 33.31 40.50 9.82
CA SER A 12 32.71 40.42 8.49
C SER A 12 32.98 39.07 7.82
N ALA A 13 34.15 38.48 8.06
CA ALA A 13 34.53 37.20 7.48
C ALA A 13 33.72 36.02 8.07
N THR A 14 33.41 36.05 9.36
CA THR A 14 32.56 35.04 10.01
C THR A 14 31.10 35.16 9.57
N LEU A 15 30.57 36.38 9.43
CA LEU A 15 29.20 36.58 8.95
C LEU A 15 29.02 36.09 7.50
N ALA A 16 29.98 36.39 6.62
CA ALA A 16 29.96 35.92 5.23
C ALA A 16 30.03 34.38 5.14
N SER A 17 30.81 33.74 6.01
CA SER A 17 30.94 32.28 6.04
C SER A 17 29.64 31.59 6.48
N VAL A 18 28.91 32.15 7.44
CA VAL A 18 27.62 31.59 7.91
C VAL A 18 26.53 31.69 6.83
N VAL A 19 26.49 32.79 6.07
CA VAL A 19 25.53 32.95 4.97
C VAL A 19 25.81 31.97 3.82
N ALA A 20 27.09 31.74 3.49
CA ALA A 20 27.48 30.78 2.47
C ALA A 20 27.11 29.33 2.83
N LEU A 21 27.21 28.95 4.11
CA LEU A 21 26.85 27.62 4.61
C LEU A 21 25.33 27.36 4.60
N MET A 22 24.49 28.38 4.78
CA MET A 22 23.03 28.23 4.69
C MET A 22 22.51 28.12 3.25
N GLY A 23 23.28 28.59 2.25
CA GLY A 23 22.89 28.52 0.83
C GLY A 23 23.18 27.17 0.16
N MET A 24 23.88 26.25 0.83
CA MET A 24 24.26 24.94 0.27
C MET A 24 23.54 23.75 0.92
N ALA A 25 22.52 23.99 1.74
CA ALA A 25 21.66 22.91 2.20
C ALA A 25 20.87 22.37 1.00
N PRO A 26 21.08 21.12 0.55
CA PRO A 26 20.23 20.53 -0.47
C PRO A 26 18.80 20.57 0.04
N SER A 27 17.88 21.05 -0.80
CA SER A 27 16.45 20.98 -0.53
C SER A 27 16.12 19.52 -0.29
N ALA A 28 15.82 19.16 0.97
CA ALA A 28 15.28 17.86 1.29
C ALA A 28 13.90 17.77 0.63
N SER A 29 13.87 17.28 -0.61
CA SER A 29 12.61 16.90 -1.24
C SER A 29 12.14 15.66 -0.50
N ALA A 30 11.12 15.82 0.33
CA ALA A 30 10.39 14.68 0.86
C ALA A 30 9.97 13.83 -0.35
N ALA A 31 10.33 12.55 -0.35
CA ALA A 31 9.85 11.65 -1.38
C ALA A 31 8.32 11.69 -1.37
N ASP A 32 7.72 11.94 -2.54
CA ASP A 32 6.27 11.94 -2.68
C ASP A 32 5.74 10.60 -2.18
N THR A 33 4.90 10.65 -1.13
CA THR A 33 4.27 9.44 -0.61
C THR A 33 3.26 8.97 -1.66
N PRO A 34 3.35 7.71 -2.14
CA PRO A 34 2.39 7.22 -3.12
C PRO A 34 0.95 7.38 -2.61
N PRO A 35 0.00 7.81 -3.47
CA PRO A 35 -1.39 8.02 -3.06
C PRO A 35 -2.10 6.71 -2.67
N MET A 36 -1.49 5.56 -2.95
CA MET A 36 -2.01 4.24 -2.64
C MET A 36 -1.08 3.47 -1.70
N THR A 37 -1.66 2.85 -0.67
CA THR A 37 -0.99 1.84 0.16
C THR A 37 -1.82 0.56 0.14
N VAL A 38 -1.13 -0.57 -0.07
CA VAL A 38 -1.73 -1.91 -0.09
C VAL A 38 -1.02 -2.75 0.96
N THR A 39 -1.78 -3.41 1.84
CA THR A 39 -1.24 -4.31 2.86
C THR A 39 -2.07 -5.57 3.00
N ALA A 40 -1.42 -6.69 3.32
CA ALA A 40 -2.06 -7.89 3.83
C ALA A 40 -1.88 -7.95 5.36
N ASP A 41 -2.88 -8.49 6.06
CA ASP A 41 -2.82 -8.71 7.51
C ASP A 41 -1.79 -9.77 7.92
N LYS A 42 -1.41 -10.66 6.99
CA LYS A 42 -0.45 -11.73 7.22
C LYS A 42 0.44 -11.98 6.01
N ALA A 43 1.70 -12.34 6.26
CA ALA A 43 2.67 -12.72 5.23
C ALA A 43 2.53 -14.20 4.77
N SER A 44 1.79 -15.01 5.53
CA SER A 44 1.50 -16.40 5.15
C SER A 44 0.14 -16.85 5.65
N ALA A 45 -0.46 -17.78 4.92
CA ALA A 45 -1.78 -18.34 5.18
C ALA A 45 -1.82 -19.82 4.79
N SER A 46 -2.70 -20.59 5.42
CA SER A 46 -2.91 -22.02 5.16
C SER A 46 -4.32 -22.27 4.60
N PRO A 47 -4.60 -23.44 4.01
CA PRO A 47 -5.94 -23.83 3.62
C PRO A 47 -6.93 -23.68 4.78
N GLY A 48 -8.07 -23.02 4.53
CA GLY A 48 -9.08 -22.68 5.54
C GLY A 48 -8.91 -21.30 6.17
N ASP A 49 -7.78 -20.61 5.96
CA ASP A 49 -7.60 -19.25 6.47
C ASP A 49 -8.39 -18.21 5.68
N THR A 50 -8.68 -17.08 6.34
CA THR A 50 -9.07 -15.83 5.68
C THR A 50 -7.90 -14.84 5.71
N VAL A 51 -7.57 -14.26 4.58
CA VAL A 51 -6.61 -13.16 4.43
C VAL A 51 -7.37 -11.85 4.24
N THR A 52 -6.88 -10.80 4.88
CA THR A 52 -7.44 -9.45 4.79
C THR A 52 -6.47 -8.54 4.06
N ILE A 53 -6.90 -7.97 2.94
CA ILE A 53 -6.16 -6.98 2.17
C ILE A 53 -6.76 -5.60 2.43
N THR A 54 -5.92 -4.64 2.81
CA THR A 54 -6.31 -3.25 3.07
C THR A 54 -5.76 -2.36 1.97
N LEU A 55 -6.64 -1.56 1.39
CA LEU A 55 -6.41 -0.67 0.26
C LEU A 55 -6.71 0.77 0.70
N LYS A 56 -5.66 1.54 0.97
CA LYS A 56 -5.77 2.91 1.48
C LYS A 56 -5.38 3.91 0.40
N PHE A 57 -6.35 4.70 -0.03
CA PHE A 57 -6.13 5.87 -0.86
C PHE A 57 -5.95 7.10 0.03
N THR A 58 -4.97 7.95 -0.28
CA THR A 58 -4.77 9.27 0.33
C THR A 58 -4.73 10.31 -0.78
N ASN A 59 -5.56 11.35 -0.66
CA ASN A 59 -5.55 12.44 -1.62
C ASN A 59 -4.27 13.27 -1.44
N ASP A 60 -3.32 13.09 -2.35
CA ASP A 60 -2.03 13.80 -2.45
C ASP A 60 -2.14 15.14 -3.21
N GLN A 61 -3.36 15.57 -3.56
CA GLN A 61 -3.60 16.81 -4.30
C GLN A 61 -4.01 17.95 -3.37
N THR A 62 -3.83 19.18 -3.86
CA THR A 62 -4.25 20.41 -3.17
C THR A 62 -5.74 20.72 -3.31
N THR A 63 -6.48 19.91 -4.07
CA THR A 63 -7.93 20.05 -4.27
C THR A 63 -8.64 18.75 -3.94
N ASN A 64 -9.96 18.82 -3.73
CA ASN A 64 -10.76 17.63 -3.48
C ASN A 64 -10.66 16.64 -4.64
N THR A 65 -10.53 15.37 -4.32
CA THR A 65 -10.74 14.28 -5.26
C THR A 65 -12.23 14.01 -5.35
N GLN A 66 -12.81 14.08 -6.55
CA GLN A 66 -14.24 13.87 -6.79
C GLN A 66 -14.56 12.50 -7.41
N PHE A 67 -13.54 11.73 -7.80
CA PHE A 67 -13.71 10.35 -8.25
C PHE A 67 -12.47 9.53 -7.89
N VAL A 68 -12.68 8.30 -7.42
CA VAL A 68 -11.62 7.33 -7.14
C VAL A 68 -12.12 5.95 -7.54
N TYR A 69 -11.43 5.35 -8.50
CA TYR A 69 -11.60 3.97 -8.92
C TYR A 69 -10.34 3.18 -8.58
N GLN A 70 -10.52 1.99 -8.08
CA GLN A 70 -9.43 1.07 -7.78
C GLN A 70 -9.81 -0.32 -8.26
N SER A 71 -8.92 -0.98 -8.99
CA SER A 71 -9.06 -2.42 -9.23
C SER A 71 -8.06 -3.24 -8.42
N ILE A 72 -8.38 -4.51 -8.22
CA ILE A 72 -7.49 -5.53 -7.68
C ILE A 72 -7.56 -6.76 -8.57
N GLN A 73 -6.40 -7.30 -8.92
CA GLN A 73 -6.27 -8.48 -9.77
C GLN A 73 -5.15 -9.38 -9.23
N PRO A 74 -5.27 -10.71 -9.34
CA PRO A 74 -4.14 -11.57 -9.07
C PRO A 74 -3.03 -11.36 -10.10
N THR A 75 -1.79 -11.58 -9.70
CA THR A 75 -0.68 -11.61 -10.65
C THR A 75 -0.84 -12.76 -11.64
N TRP A 76 -0.08 -12.73 -12.74
CA TRP A 76 -0.07 -13.81 -13.71
C TRP A 76 0.22 -15.16 -13.04
N ASN A 77 1.29 -15.26 -12.25
CA ASN A 77 1.68 -16.50 -11.57
C ASN A 77 0.57 -17.03 -10.66
N THR A 78 -0.09 -16.17 -9.87
CA THR A 78 -1.22 -16.58 -9.03
C THR A 78 -2.41 -17.03 -9.86
N SER A 79 -2.73 -16.34 -10.96
CA SER A 79 -3.86 -16.69 -11.83
C SER A 79 -3.64 -17.97 -12.64
N GLN A 80 -2.39 -18.36 -12.91
CA GLN A 80 -2.05 -19.55 -13.69
C GLN A 80 -1.88 -20.83 -12.85
N ASP A 81 -2.01 -20.76 -11.52
CA ASP A 81 -1.94 -21.95 -10.65
C ASP A 81 -3.36 -22.45 -10.32
N PRO A 82 -3.92 -23.42 -11.08
CA PRO A 82 -5.27 -23.93 -10.83
C PRO A 82 -5.38 -24.74 -9.51
N ALA A 83 -4.24 -25.12 -8.91
CA ALA A 83 -4.23 -25.84 -7.64
C ALA A 83 -4.31 -24.89 -6.45
N LEU A 84 -4.00 -23.59 -6.65
CA LEU A 84 -4.12 -22.55 -5.64
C LEU A 84 -5.55 -21.99 -5.62
N LYS A 85 -6.33 -22.42 -4.62
CA LYS A 85 -7.75 -22.07 -4.50
C LYS A 85 -7.97 -21.02 -3.43
N TYR A 86 -8.43 -19.86 -3.84
CA TYR A 86 -8.89 -18.79 -2.95
C TYR A 86 -10.06 -18.06 -3.60
N ALA A 87 -10.91 -17.46 -2.77
CA ALA A 87 -12.11 -16.77 -3.21
C ALA A 87 -12.38 -15.57 -2.32
N PHE A 88 -12.79 -14.47 -2.95
CA PHE A 88 -13.31 -13.28 -2.30
C PHE A 88 -14.50 -13.63 -1.42
N ALA A 89 -14.49 -13.05 -0.22
CA ALA A 89 -15.47 -13.26 0.82
C ALA A 89 -16.29 -12.00 1.09
N SER A 90 -15.62 -10.86 1.31
CA SER A 90 -16.31 -9.61 1.60
C SER A 90 -15.47 -8.38 1.30
N CYS A 91 -16.16 -7.24 1.17
CA CYS A 91 -15.57 -5.93 0.99
C CYS A 91 -16.29 -4.93 1.89
N THR A 92 -15.53 -4.15 2.64
CA THR A 92 -16.06 -3.18 3.62
C THR A 92 -15.19 -1.92 3.62
N GLY A 93 -15.70 -0.84 4.22
CA GLY A 93 -14.94 0.41 4.40
C GLY A 93 -15.56 1.59 3.65
N ASP A 94 -14.72 2.55 3.29
CA ASP A 94 -15.11 3.82 2.68
C ASP A 94 -15.39 3.70 1.18
N VAL A 95 -16.39 2.90 0.81
CA VAL A 95 -16.68 2.51 -0.57
C VAL A 95 -18.15 2.73 -0.91
N THR A 96 -18.44 3.26 -2.10
CA THR A 96 -19.80 3.36 -2.66
C THR A 96 -20.19 2.12 -3.45
N ARG A 97 -19.20 1.46 -4.06
CA ARG A 97 -19.40 0.25 -4.87
C ARG A 97 -18.19 -0.65 -4.77
N CYS A 98 -18.43 -1.95 -4.58
CA CYS A 98 -17.38 -2.96 -4.54
C CYS A 98 -17.85 -4.22 -5.26
N ASP A 99 -17.32 -4.46 -6.46
CA ASP A 99 -17.70 -5.60 -7.28
C ASP A 99 -16.49 -6.51 -7.46
N VAL A 100 -16.64 -7.78 -7.11
CA VAL A 100 -15.60 -8.79 -7.33
C VAL A 100 -16.16 -9.88 -8.23
N THR A 101 -15.76 -9.84 -9.50
CA THR A 101 -16.21 -10.77 -10.53
C THR A 101 -15.32 -12.01 -10.50
N GLY A 102 -15.92 -13.20 -10.70
CA GLY A 102 -15.19 -14.47 -10.68
C GLY A 102 -14.53 -14.79 -9.33
N LYS A 103 -14.92 -14.10 -8.25
CA LYS A 103 -14.42 -14.26 -6.88
C LYS A 103 -12.92 -14.00 -6.69
N GLN A 104 -12.18 -13.43 -7.65
CA GLN A 104 -10.74 -13.21 -7.52
C GLN A 104 -10.28 -11.82 -7.93
N SER A 105 -10.95 -11.20 -8.89
CA SER A 105 -10.62 -9.87 -9.41
C SER A 105 -11.81 -8.94 -9.20
N GLY A 106 -11.54 -7.67 -8.87
CA GLY A 106 -12.61 -6.73 -8.58
C GLY A 106 -12.25 -5.28 -8.78
N SER A 107 -13.27 -4.45 -8.60
CA SER A 107 -13.21 -3.00 -8.68
C SER A 107 -13.96 -2.34 -7.53
N MET A 108 -13.47 -1.19 -7.10
CA MET A 108 -14.01 -0.42 -5.99
C MET A 108 -14.07 1.06 -6.35
N ASN A 109 -15.19 1.70 -6.02
CA ASN A 109 -15.34 3.15 -6.08
C ASN A 109 -15.40 3.70 -4.67
N TYR A 110 -14.48 4.60 -4.30
CA TYR A 110 -14.39 5.09 -2.93
C TYR A 110 -15.43 6.18 -2.65
N ASN A 111 -15.73 6.41 -1.36
CA ASN A 111 -16.56 7.53 -0.93
C ASN A 111 -15.86 8.88 -1.20
N VAL A 112 -16.49 9.70 -2.04
CA VAL A 112 -16.03 11.03 -2.46
C VAL A 112 -17.01 12.11 -1.99
N PRO A 113 -16.57 13.38 -1.82
CA PRO A 113 -15.22 13.89 -2.05
C PRO A 113 -14.20 13.40 -1.01
N VAL A 114 -12.95 13.27 -1.43
CA VAL A 114 -11.79 13.08 -0.53
C VAL A 114 -11.04 14.41 -0.44
N LEU A 115 -11.03 15.04 0.72
CA LEU A 115 -10.36 16.32 0.95
C LEU A 115 -8.83 16.17 0.84
N PRO A 116 -8.08 17.24 0.51
CA PRO A 116 -6.61 17.24 0.52
C PRO A 116 -6.04 16.62 1.81
N GLY A 117 -5.13 15.66 1.65
CA GLY A 117 -4.49 14.94 2.76
C GLY A 117 -5.38 13.91 3.48
N ALA A 118 -6.68 13.87 3.21
CA ALA A 118 -7.57 12.86 3.80
C ALA A 118 -7.38 11.50 3.13
N SER A 119 -7.65 10.44 3.89
CA SER A 119 -7.61 9.07 3.40
C SER A 119 -9.00 8.44 3.36
N ARG A 120 -9.10 7.38 2.56
CA ARG A 120 -10.23 6.47 2.51
C ARG A 120 -9.68 5.04 2.46
N THR A 121 -10.29 4.14 3.20
CA THR A 121 -9.79 2.78 3.36
C THR A 121 -10.83 1.77 2.96
N VAL A 122 -10.43 0.80 2.14
CA VAL A 122 -11.24 -0.36 1.78
C VAL A 122 -10.53 -1.62 2.27
N THR A 123 -11.31 -2.54 2.82
CA THR A 123 -10.84 -3.83 3.30
C THR A 123 -11.51 -4.93 2.50
N LEU A 124 -10.70 -5.81 1.92
CA LEU A 124 -11.13 -7.00 1.17
C LEU A 124 -10.75 -8.25 1.96
N LYS A 125 -11.66 -9.21 2.05
CA LYS A 125 -11.38 -10.52 2.62
C LYS A 125 -11.38 -11.58 1.54
N TYR A 126 -10.37 -12.44 1.55
CA TYR A 126 -10.25 -13.62 0.70
C TYR A 126 -10.10 -14.87 1.56
N ASN A 127 -10.93 -15.87 1.31
CA ASN A 127 -10.82 -17.19 1.93
C ASN A 127 -9.93 -18.08 1.08
N ILE A 128 -8.96 -18.75 1.69
CA ILE A 128 -8.21 -19.82 1.07
C ILE A 128 -9.02 -21.10 1.25
N ALA A 129 -9.35 -21.76 0.14
CA ALA A 129 -10.16 -22.98 0.21
C ALA A 129 -9.43 -24.06 1.00
N ALA A 130 -10.18 -24.88 1.75
CA ALA A 130 -9.61 -25.95 2.57
C ALA A 130 -8.86 -27.01 1.73
N ASP A 131 -9.20 -27.13 0.45
CA ASP A 131 -8.57 -28.04 -0.52
C ASP A 131 -7.57 -27.33 -1.46
N SER A 132 -7.14 -26.10 -1.10
CA SER A 132 -6.09 -25.39 -1.82
C SER A 132 -4.75 -26.12 -1.65
N ALA A 133 -4.05 -26.37 -2.75
CA ALA A 133 -2.79 -27.10 -2.75
C ALA A 133 -1.62 -26.19 -2.33
N CYS A 134 -1.61 -25.67 -1.10
CA CYS A 134 -0.50 -24.87 -0.59
C CYS A 134 0.84 -25.61 -0.59
N GLY A 135 1.95 -24.88 -0.70
CA GLY A 135 3.31 -25.45 -0.78
C GLY A 135 4.42 -24.39 -0.82
N PRO A 136 5.70 -24.80 -0.75
CA PRO A 136 6.84 -23.91 -0.51
C PRO A 136 7.06 -22.81 -1.56
N SER A 137 6.53 -22.99 -2.78
CA SER A 137 6.68 -22.04 -3.90
C SER A 137 5.37 -21.35 -4.29
N ARG A 138 4.27 -21.56 -3.55
CA ARG A 138 2.95 -21.03 -3.90
C ARG A 138 2.61 -19.79 -3.12
N ARG A 139 2.24 -18.75 -3.85
CA ARG A 139 1.95 -17.43 -3.28
C ARG A 139 0.68 -16.88 -3.90
N ILE A 140 -0.16 -16.28 -3.05
CA ILE A 140 -1.32 -15.51 -3.49
C ILE A 140 -0.86 -14.07 -3.54
N GLU A 141 -0.71 -13.53 -4.74
CA GLU A 141 -0.23 -12.17 -4.98
C GLU A 141 -1.25 -11.40 -5.80
N PHE A 142 -1.38 -10.11 -5.50
CA PHE A 142 -2.25 -9.19 -6.22
C PHE A 142 -1.51 -7.92 -6.63
N TYR A 143 -1.88 -7.38 -7.77
CA TYR A 143 -1.62 -5.99 -8.11
C TYR A 143 -2.93 -5.22 -8.16
N THR A 144 -2.82 -3.91 -8.13
CA THR A 144 -3.95 -3.00 -8.08
C THR A 144 -3.72 -1.85 -9.04
N TYR A 145 -4.77 -1.33 -9.68
CA TYR A 145 -4.70 -0.12 -10.51
C TYR A 145 -5.57 0.98 -9.90
N LEU A 146 -4.95 2.10 -9.53
CA LEU A 146 -5.62 3.28 -9.01
C LEU A 146 -5.85 4.27 -10.15
N TYR A 147 -7.04 4.87 -10.20
CA TYR A 147 -7.37 6.04 -11.00
C TYR A 147 -8.17 7.02 -10.15
N TYR A 148 -7.82 8.29 -10.17
CA TYR A 148 -8.61 9.31 -9.47
C TYR A 148 -8.58 10.65 -10.18
N GLU A 149 -9.67 11.39 -10.00
CA GLU A 149 -9.86 12.71 -10.58
C GLU A 149 -9.94 13.77 -9.48
N TYR A 150 -9.33 14.91 -9.72
CA TYR A 150 -9.29 16.07 -8.83
C TYR A 150 -9.57 17.36 -9.63
N GLN A 151 -9.53 18.53 -9.00
CA GLN A 151 -9.86 19.83 -9.63
C GLN A 151 -11.22 19.83 -10.36
N GLY A 152 -12.26 19.24 -9.75
CA GLY A 152 -13.61 19.26 -10.32
C GLY A 152 -13.77 18.47 -11.62
N GLY A 153 -12.91 17.48 -11.86
CA GLY A 153 -12.96 16.53 -12.97
C GLY A 153 -11.94 16.82 -14.06
N GLN A 154 -11.27 17.95 -13.98
CA GLN A 154 -10.42 18.44 -15.07
C GLN A 154 -9.02 17.81 -15.08
N ALA A 155 -8.58 17.28 -13.93
CA ALA A 155 -7.27 16.66 -13.77
C ALA A 155 -7.40 15.26 -13.19
N LYS A 156 -6.44 14.39 -13.54
CA LYS A 156 -6.43 12.98 -13.13
C LYS A 156 -5.02 12.45 -12.93
N LYS A 157 -4.92 11.42 -12.11
CA LYS A 157 -3.69 10.62 -11.90
C LYS A 157 -4.09 9.15 -11.82
N ASP A 158 -3.17 8.29 -12.25
CA ASP A 158 -3.36 6.85 -12.22
C ASP A 158 -2.04 6.08 -12.11
N GLY A 159 -2.13 4.79 -11.77
CA GLY A 159 -0.95 3.93 -11.66
C GLY A 159 -1.23 2.53 -11.12
N VAL A 160 -0.30 1.62 -11.39
CA VAL A 160 -0.32 0.23 -10.90
C VAL A 160 0.51 0.12 -9.61
N ASN A 161 -0.02 -0.59 -8.61
CA ASN A 161 0.65 -0.88 -7.34
C ASN A 161 0.64 -2.39 -7.08
N SER A 162 1.82 -3.00 -6.90
CA SER A 162 2.00 -4.45 -6.69
C SER A 162 2.57 -4.83 -5.32
N ILE A 163 2.72 -3.87 -4.41
CA ILE A 163 3.39 -4.07 -3.12
C ILE A 163 2.38 -4.57 -2.08
N GLY A 164 2.83 -5.41 -1.14
CA GLY A 164 2.11 -5.69 0.11
C GLY A 164 1.17 -6.90 0.10
N THR A 165 1.16 -7.69 -0.97
CA THR A 165 0.29 -8.87 -1.10
C THR A 165 1.07 -10.17 -1.31
N ASP A 166 2.36 -10.24 -1.00
CA ASP A 166 3.17 -11.47 -1.11
C ASP A 166 2.83 -12.51 -0.01
N ILE A 167 1.66 -13.16 -0.13
CA ILE A 167 1.15 -14.07 0.90
C ILE A 167 1.57 -15.51 0.56
N ALA A 168 2.45 -16.12 1.37
CA ALA A 168 2.82 -17.53 1.21
C ALA A 168 1.65 -18.44 1.54
N CYS A 169 1.29 -19.34 0.62
CA CYS A 169 0.33 -20.42 0.86
C CYS A 169 1.10 -21.60 1.47
N LYS A 170 1.06 -21.75 2.80
CA LYS A 170 1.77 -22.81 3.52
C LYS A 170 0.87 -24.03 3.71
N THR A 171 1.44 -25.22 3.58
CA THR A 171 0.75 -26.43 4.01
C THR A 171 0.53 -26.36 5.52
N PRO A 172 -0.65 -26.73 6.05
CA PRO A 172 -0.85 -26.81 7.48
C PRO A 172 0.22 -27.72 8.08
N ALA A 173 0.80 -27.32 9.22
CA ALA A 173 1.60 -28.26 9.98
C ALA A 173 0.71 -29.47 10.28
N ALA A 174 1.19 -30.68 9.97
CA ALA A 174 0.46 -31.89 10.32
C ALA A 174 0.12 -31.81 11.80
N SER A 175 -1.17 -31.76 12.14
CA SER A 175 -1.59 -31.77 13.53
C SER A 175 -0.94 -33.01 14.15
N ALA A 176 -0.08 -32.80 15.14
CA ALA A 176 0.51 -33.89 15.91
C ALA A 176 -0.67 -34.65 16.53
N LYS A 177 -1.09 -35.72 15.86
CA LYS A 177 -2.15 -36.60 16.30
C LYS A 177 -1.68 -37.09 17.66
N ALA A 178 -2.38 -36.69 18.72
CA ALA A 178 -2.07 -37.09 20.08
C ALA A 178 -1.87 -38.60 20.10
N ALA A 179 -0.62 -39.02 20.29
CA ALA A 179 -0.27 -40.39 20.56
C ALA A 179 -0.69 -40.71 22.01
N THR A 180 -1.99 -40.75 22.27
CA THR A 180 -2.55 -41.44 23.42
C THR A 180 -3.01 -42.82 22.94
N ALA A 181 -2.03 -43.66 22.63
CA ALA A 181 -2.23 -45.09 22.65
C ALA A 181 -2.31 -45.49 24.13
N GLY A 182 -3.47 -45.95 24.57
CA GLY A 182 -3.60 -46.66 25.83
C GLY A 182 -2.89 -48.00 25.75
N HIS A 183 -2.21 -48.37 26.83
CA HIS A 183 -2.36 -49.63 27.55
C HIS A 183 -1.68 -49.52 28.91
#